data_AF-A0A444R0D1-F1
#
_entry.id   AF-A0A444R0D1-F1
#
_cell.length_a   1.000
_cell.length_b   1.000
_cell.length_c   1.000
_cell.angle_alpha   90.00
_cell.angle_beta   90.00
_cell.angle_gamma   90.00
#
_symmetry.space_group_name_H-M   'P 1'
#
loop_
_entity.id
_entity.type
_entity.pdbx_description
1 polymer ?
#
loop_
_entity_poly.entity_id
_entity_poly.type
_entity_poly.pdbx_seq_one_letter_code
_entity_poly.pdbx_strand_id
1 'polypeptide(L)'
;ITPGENAVNIADVEPASELFKRFDTAAMSIGALSPEAHEALAEAMNSIGGNSNSGEGGEDPARYGTNKVSRIKQVASGRFGVTPAYLVNADVIQIKVAQGAKPGEGGQLPGDKVTPYIAKLRYSVPGVTLISPPPHHDIYSIEDLAQLIFDLKQVNPKAMISVKLVSEPGVGTIATGVAKAYADLITIAGYDGGTGA
;
A
#
# COMPACT_ATOMS: atom_id res chain seq x y z
N ILE A 1 18.55 3.23 -21.39
CA ILE A 1 18.94 1.93 -21.99
C ILE A 1 18.32 1.92 -23.38
N THR A 2 19.14 2.02 -24.42
CA THR A 2 18.67 1.78 -25.80
C THR A 2 18.58 0.27 -25.96
N PRO A 3 17.42 -0.31 -26.35
CA PRO A 3 17.37 -1.73 -26.67
C PRO A 3 18.45 -2.07 -27.69
N GLY A 4 19.15 -3.19 -27.51
CA GLY A 4 20.11 -3.66 -28.52
C GLY A 4 19.40 -3.83 -29.87
N GLU A 5 20.09 -3.53 -30.97
CA GLU A 5 19.49 -3.53 -32.31
C GLU A 5 19.08 -4.93 -32.80
N ASN A 6 19.59 -5.99 -32.16
CA ASN A 6 19.27 -7.37 -32.49
C ASN A 6 18.12 -7.89 -31.63
N ALA A 7 16.99 -8.22 -32.28
CA ALA A 7 15.90 -8.93 -31.63
C ALA A 7 16.35 -10.31 -31.13
N VAL A 8 15.84 -10.73 -29.98
CA VAL A 8 16.03 -12.07 -29.42
C VAL A 8 14.81 -12.95 -29.72
N ASN A 9 14.99 -14.27 -29.68
CA ASN A 9 13.86 -15.19 -29.81
C ASN A 9 13.00 -15.13 -28.54
N ILE A 10 11.67 -15.15 -28.70
CA ILE A 10 10.73 -15.16 -27.56
C ILE A 10 10.94 -16.36 -26.64
N ALA A 11 11.45 -17.49 -27.16
CA ALA A 11 11.79 -18.66 -26.37
C ALA A 11 12.96 -18.44 -25.38
N ASP A 12 13.80 -17.44 -25.64
CA ASP A 12 14.92 -17.06 -24.78
C ASP A 12 14.50 -16.00 -23.74
N VAL A 13 13.28 -15.46 -23.84
CA VAL A 13 12.71 -14.50 -22.88
C VAL A 13 12.15 -15.26 -21.68
N GLU A 14 12.25 -14.66 -20.49
CA GLU A 14 11.66 -15.24 -19.29
C GLU A 14 10.15 -15.51 -19.47
N PRO A 15 9.64 -16.65 -18.96
CA PRO A 15 8.23 -16.98 -19.13
C PRO A 15 7.34 -16.01 -18.37
N ALA A 16 6.12 -15.79 -18.87
CA ALA A 16 5.17 -14.84 -18.28
C ALA A 16 4.88 -15.09 -16.79
N SER A 17 4.93 -16.34 -16.33
CA SER A 17 4.76 -16.71 -14.92
C SER A 17 5.78 -16.07 -13.98
N GLU A 18 7.00 -15.78 -14.46
CA GLU A 18 8.03 -15.10 -13.68
C GLU A 18 7.83 -13.59 -13.65
N LEU A 19 7.12 -13.03 -14.63
CA LEU A 19 6.78 -11.59 -14.66
C LEU A 19 5.72 -11.24 -13.61
N PHE A 20 4.74 -12.12 -13.37
CA PHE A 20 3.63 -11.85 -12.45
C PHE A 20 4.09 -11.58 -11.01
N LYS A 21 5.22 -12.17 -10.60
CA LYS A 21 5.85 -11.95 -9.29
C LYS A 21 6.31 -10.49 -9.09
N ARG A 22 6.44 -9.72 -10.17
CA ARG A 22 6.82 -8.31 -10.18
C ARG A 22 5.63 -7.37 -10.23
N PHE A 23 4.41 -7.91 -10.35
CA PHE A 23 3.18 -7.13 -10.42
C PHE A 23 2.50 -7.08 -9.07
N ASP A 24 2.03 -5.88 -8.75
CA ASP A 24 1.20 -5.60 -7.59
C ASP A 24 -0.11 -4.97 -8.04
N THR A 25 -1.23 -5.34 -7.42
CA THR A 25 -2.44 -4.52 -7.56
C THR A 25 -2.28 -3.23 -6.75
N ALA A 26 -2.82 -2.14 -7.28
CA ALA A 26 -2.76 -0.84 -6.63
C ALA A 26 -3.43 -0.86 -5.25
N ALA A 27 -2.92 -0.04 -4.34
CA ALA A 27 -3.49 0.14 -3.01
C ALA A 27 -4.86 0.84 -3.09
N MET A 28 -5.94 0.06 -3.00
CA MET A 28 -7.31 0.54 -3.02
C MET A 28 -8.02 0.05 -1.76
N SER A 29 -8.59 0.96 -0.97
CA SER A 29 -9.11 0.61 0.35
C SER A 29 -10.43 -0.15 0.27
N ILE A 30 -10.61 -1.09 1.20
CA ILE A 30 -11.95 -1.60 1.51
C ILE A 30 -12.83 -0.44 2.00
N GLY A 31 -14.01 -0.31 1.40
CA GLY A 31 -14.85 0.88 1.53
C GLY A 31 -14.80 1.77 0.28
N ALA A 32 -13.62 1.99 -0.32
CA ALA A 32 -13.55 2.56 -1.67
C ALA A 32 -14.06 1.51 -2.68
N LEU A 33 -13.51 0.29 -2.58
CA LEU A 33 -14.00 -0.90 -3.25
C LEU A 33 -15.00 -1.68 -2.38
N SER A 34 -15.83 -2.50 -3.02
CA SER A 34 -16.64 -3.50 -2.31
C SER A 34 -15.76 -4.62 -1.75
N PRO A 35 -16.22 -5.36 -0.72
CA PRO A 35 -15.50 -6.52 -0.20
C PRO A 35 -15.19 -7.56 -1.28
N GLU A 36 -16.13 -7.82 -2.20
CA GLU A 36 -15.97 -8.80 -3.28
C GLU A 36 -14.86 -8.40 -4.25
N ALA A 37 -14.82 -7.13 -4.65
CA ALA A 37 -13.77 -6.62 -5.53
C ALA A 37 -12.40 -6.64 -4.83
N HIS A 38 -12.34 -6.28 -3.55
CA HIS A 38 -11.10 -6.25 -2.78
C HIS A 38 -10.52 -7.65 -2.57
N GLU A 39 -11.37 -8.62 -2.22
CA GLU A 39 -10.97 -10.02 -2.06
C GLU A 39 -10.61 -10.68 -3.39
N ALA A 40 -11.34 -10.40 -4.48
CA ALA A 40 -11.04 -10.96 -5.80
C ALA A 40 -9.65 -10.55 -6.30
N LEU A 41 -9.24 -9.30 -6.06
CA LEU A 41 -7.89 -8.84 -6.38
C LEU A 41 -6.82 -9.59 -5.57
N ALA A 42 -7.06 -9.81 -4.28
CA ALA A 42 -6.12 -10.52 -3.43
C ALA A 42 -5.99 -11.99 -3.82
N GLU A 43 -7.13 -12.66 -4.04
CA GLU A 43 -7.18 -14.04 -4.49
C GLU A 43 -6.46 -14.23 -5.83
N ALA A 44 -6.74 -13.36 -6.82
CA ALA A 44 -6.08 -13.41 -8.12
C ALA A 44 -4.56 -13.28 -8.01
N MET A 45 -4.07 -12.27 -7.27
CA MET A 45 -2.63 -12.02 -7.15
C MET A 45 -1.89 -13.12 -6.40
N ASN A 46 -2.48 -13.63 -5.32
CA ASN A 46 -1.91 -14.75 -4.58
C ASN A 46 -1.86 -16.03 -5.42
N SER A 47 -2.88 -16.28 -6.25
CA SER A 47 -2.90 -17.43 -7.16
C SER A 47 -1.85 -17.37 -8.26
N ILE A 48 -1.44 -16.18 -8.71
CA ILE A 48 -0.42 -16.00 -9.77
C ILE A 48 0.98 -15.66 -9.23
N GLY A 49 1.14 -15.61 -7.90
CA GLY A 49 2.42 -15.34 -7.24
C GLY A 49 2.84 -13.87 -7.18
N GLY A 50 1.97 -12.95 -7.59
CA GLY A 50 2.17 -11.51 -7.39
C GLY A 50 1.68 -11.06 -6.00
N ASN A 51 1.47 -9.76 -5.82
CA ASN A 51 0.96 -9.23 -4.56
C ASN A 51 -0.27 -8.34 -4.75
N SER A 52 -1.11 -8.29 -3.73
CA SER A 52 -2.17 -7.29 -3.63
C SER A 52 -1.93 -6.38 -2.42
N ASN A 53 -2.46 -5.16 -2.51
CA ASN A 53 -2.32 -4.16 -1.48
C ASN A 53 -3.66 -3.80 -0.83
N SER A 54 -3.72 -3.93 0.50
CA SER A 54 -4.93 -3.69 1.28
C SER A 54 -5.49 -2.26 1.17
N GLY A 55 -4.66 -1.28 0.83
CA GLY A 55 -5.02 0.14 0.93
C GLY A 55 -5.20 0.62 2.37
N GLU A 56 -5.66 1.85 2.52
CA GLU A 56 -5.73 2.58 3.80
C GLU A 56 -6.92 2.22 4.70
N GLY A 57 -7.66 1.15 4.40
CA GLY A 57 -8.95 0.85 5.04
C GLY A 57 -8.92 -0.21 6.15
N GLY A 58 -7.74 -0.76 6.46
CA GLY A 58 -7.62 -1.99 7.24
C GLY A 58 -7.89 -3.25 6.42
N GLU A 59 -7.87 -4.40 7.07
CA GLU A 59 -8.24 -5.69 6.48
C GLU A 59 -8.90 -6.57 7.53
N ASP A 60 -9.90 -7.35 7.11
CA ASP A 60 -10.62 -8.25 7.99
C ASP A 60 -9.71 -9.39 8.46
N PRO A 61 -9.58 -9.63 9.78
CA PRO A 61 -8.82 -10.76 10.31
C PRO A 61 -9.27 -12.13 9.79
N ALA A 62 -10.53 -12.27 9.35
CA ALA A 62 -11.02 -13.50 8.73
C ALA A 62 -10.27 -13.87 7.42
N ARG A 63 -9.58 -12.91 6.80
CA ARG A 63 -8.77 -13.16 5.58
C ARG A 63 -7.37 -13.67 5.89
N TYR A 64 -6.88 -13.50 7.12
CA TYR A 64 -5.53 -13.91 7.49
C TYR A 64 -5.38 -15.43 7.40
N GLY A 65 -4.25 -15.88 6.85
CA GLY A 65 -4.01 -17.30 6.59
C GLY A 65 -4.86 -17.93 5.46
N THR A 66 -5.62 -17.13 4.72
CA THR A 66 -6.38 -17.58 3.53
C THR A 66 -5.75 -17.05 2.25
N ASN A 67 -6.19 -17.57 1.09
CA ASN A 67 -5.76 -17.05 -0.21
C ASN A 67 -6.28 -15.62 -0.51
N LYS A 68 -7.09 -15.04 0.38
CA LYS A 68 -7.65 -13.69 0.21
C LYS A 68 -6.87 -12.63 0.99
N VAL A 69 -5.80 -12.98 1.69
CA VAL A 69 -4.97 -12.01 2.42
C VAL A 69 -4.26 -11.08 1.44
N SER A 70 -4.24 -9.76 1.71
CA SER A 70 -3.38 -8.87 0.93
C SER A 70 -1.93 -8.95 1.43
N ARG A 71 -0.98 -9.35 0.59
CA ARG A 71 0.42 -9.50 1.02
C ARG A 71 1.09 -8.16 1.34
N ILE A 72 0.59 -7.06 0.76
CA ILE A 72 0.99 -5.69 1.08
C ILE A 72 -0.07 -5.04 1.99
N LYS A 73 0.39 -4.55 3.14
CA LYS A 73 -0.43 -3.90 4.17
C LYS A 73 -0.04 -2.42 4.24
N GLN A 74 -0.99 -1.50 4.12
CA GLN A 74 -0.70 -0.07 4.07
C GLN A 74 -0.85 0.61 5.43
N VAL A 75 0.10 1.47 5.77
CA VAL A 75 0.06 2.39 6.90
C VAL A 75 -0.07 3.80 6.33
N ALA A 76 -1.25 4.38 6.46
CA ALA A 76 -1.57 5.74 6.02
C ALA A 76 -1.88 6.64 7.22
N SER A 77 -1.98 7.96 7.01
CA SER A 77 -2.12 8.98 8.06
C SER A 77 -3.25 8.71 9.05
N GLY A 78 -4.41 8.21 8.59
CA GLY A 78 -5.55 7.88 9.46
C GLY A 78 -5.37 6.64 10.33
N ARG A 79 -4.35 5.80 10.09
CA ARG A 79 -4.09 4.53 10.80
C ARG A 79 -5.29 3.59 10.91
N PHE A 80 -6.28 3.71 10.01
CA PHE A 80 -7.47 2.88 10.04
C PHE A 80 -7.13 1.40 9.93
N GLY A 81 -7.61 0.61 10.90
CA GLY A 81 -7.39 -0.84 10.94
C GLY A 81 -5.94 -1.29 11.17
N VAL A 82 -5.02 -0.36 11.45
CA VAL A 82 -3.61 -0.70 11.73
C VAL A 82 -3.52 -1.25 13.16
N THR A 83 -3.30 -2.55 13.26
CA THR A 83 -3.16 -3.29 14.53
C THR A 83 -1.94 -4.20 14.47
N PRO A 84 -1.41 -4.70 15.60
CA PRO A 84 -0.33 -5.69 15.57
C PRO A 84 -0.67 -6.91 14.72
N ALA A 85 -1.89 -7.44 14.85
CA ALA A 85 -2.36 -8.58 14.05
C ALA A 85 -2.39 -8.26 12.53
N TYR A 86 -2.77 -7.05 12.16
CA TYR A 86 -2.73 -6.59 10.76
C TYR A 86 -1.30 -6.51 10.22
N LEU A 87 -0.36 -5.96 11.00
CA LEU A 87 1.03 -5.75 10.60
C LEU A 87 1.83 -7.06 10.49
N VAL A 88 1.61 -8.02 11.39
CA VAL A 88 2.32 -9.32 11.36
C VAL A 88 1.85 -10.25 10.23
N ASN A 89 0.70 -9.95 9.61
CA ASN A 89 0.17 -10.67 8.44
C ASN A 89 0.55 -9.98 7.11
N ALA A 90 1.61 -9.18 7.10
CA ALA A 90 2.17 -8.51 5.93
C ALA A 90 3.47 -9.18 5.49
N ASP A 91 3.66 -9.33 4.18
CA ASP A 91 4.98 -9.56 3.58
C ASP A 91 5.68 -8.22 3.30
N VAL A 92 4.89 -7.20 2.97
CA VAL A 92 5.35 -5.82 2.79
C VAL A 92 4.43 -4.88 3.56
N ILE A 93 5.01 -3.96 4.34
CA ILE A 93 4.29 -2.86 4.95
C ILE A 93 4.60 -1.59 4.17
N GLN A 94 3.58 -0.97 3.56
CA GLN A 94 3.75 0.25 2.79
C GLN A 94 3.33 1.49 3.59
N ILE A 95 4.28 2.37 3.90
CA ILE A 95 4.02 3.71 4.41
C ILE A 95 3.54 4.58 3.25
N LYS A 96 2.30 5.05 3.32
CA LYS A 96 1.70 5.93 2.31
C LYS A 96 1.91 7.39 2.68
N VAL A 97 2.99 8.00 2.20
CA VAL A 97 3.23 9.44 2.39
C VAL A 97 2.26 10.26 1.53
N ALA A 98 2.05 9.85 0.28
CA ALA A 98 1.16 10.55 -0.64
C ALA A 98 0.58 9.62 -1.73
N GLN A 99 -0.37 10.16 -2.52
CA GLN A 99 -0.91 9.52 -3.72
C GLN A 99 -1.04 10.52 -4.87
N GLY A 100 -0.87 10.05 -6.11
CA GLY A 100 -0.83 10.90 -7.30
C GLY A 100 -2.10 11.70 -7.57
N ALA A 101 -3.28 11.14 -7.27
CA ALA A 101 -4.57 11.79 -7.53
C ALA A 101 -4.80 13.06 -6.69
N LYS A 102 -4.20 13.13 -5.50
CA LYS A 102 -4.31 14.26 -4.57
C LYS A 102 -3.04 14.37 -3.71
N PRO A 103 -1.93 14.83 -4.30
CA PRO A 103 -0.68 15.01 -3.56
C PRO A 103 -0.88 16.14 -2.55
N GLY A 104 -0.73 15.84 -1.26
CA GLY A 104 -0.89 16.82 -0.18
C GLY A 104 -2.22 16.75 0.58
N GLU A 105 -3.10 15.79 0.28
CA GLU A 105 -4.33 15.54 1.03
C GLU A 105 -4.40 14.11 1.57
N GLY A 106 -5.24 13.92 2.59
CA GLY A 106 -5.54 12.60 3.14
C GLY A 106 -6.57 11.82 2.30
N GLY A 107 -6.69 10.53 2.62
CA GLY A 107 -7.77 9.68 2.14
C GLY A 107 -9.14 10.22 2.54
N GLN A 108 -10.14 9.98 1.69
CA GLN A 108 -11.53 10.34 1.96
C GLN A 108 -12.43 9.13 1.75
N LEU A 109 -13.36 8.90 2.67
CA LEU A 109 -14.44 7.94 2.51
C LEU A 109 -15.76 8.60 2.93
N PRO A 110 -16.68 8.87 1.99
CA PRO A 110 -18.01 9.38 2.27
C PRO A 110 -18.76 8.53 3.31
N GLY A 111 -19.50 9.17 4.22
CA GLY A 111 -20.16 8.52 5.34
C GLY A 111 -21.18 7.45 4.95
N ASP A 112 -21.87 7.61 3.82
CA ASP A 112 -22.79 6.63 3.25
C ASP A 112 -22.09 5.30 2.85
N LYS A 113 -20.78 5.35 2.58
CA LYS A 113 -19.94 4.16 2.35
C LYS A 113 -19.34 3.57 3.64
N VAL A 114 -19.46 4.28 4.77
CA VAL A 114 -18.98 3.82 6.09
C VAL A 114 -20.06 2.95 6.73
N THR A 115 -20.25 1.77 6.14
CA THR A 115 -21.17 0.75 6.65
C THR A 115 -20.75 0.24 8.03
N PRO A 116 -21.62 -0.44 8.81
CA PRO A 116 -21.23 -1.03 10.09
C PRO A 116 -20.01 -1.96 9.99
N TYR A 117 -19.88 -2.66 8.87
CA TYR A 117 -18.71 -3.50 8.57
C TYR A 117 -17.43 -2.66 8.41
N ILE A 118 -17.46 -1.62 7.58
CA ILE A 118 -16.31 -0.72 7.37
C ILE A 118 -15.96 0.00 8.67
N ALA A 119 -16.95 0.51 9.41
CA ALA A 119 -16.74 1.17 10.68
C ALA A 119 -16.06 0.25 11.71
N LYS A 120 -16.47 -1.01 11.77
CA LYS A 120 -15.83 -2.02 12.63
C LYS A 120 -14.36 -2.23 12.24
N LEU A 121 -14.04 -2.39 10.96
CA LEU A 121 -12.65 -2.56 10.49
C LEU A 121 -11.77 -1.36 10.81
N ARG A 122 -12.34 -0.15 10.75
CA ARG A 122 -11.62 1.11 10.92
C ARG A 122 -11.65 1.64 12.35
N TYR A 123 -12.32 0.95 13.28
CA TYR A 123 -12.60 1.44 14.63
C TYR A 123 -13.25 2.83 14.63
N SER A 124 -14.16 3.06 13.68
CA SER A 124 -14.86 4.33 13.49
C SER A 124 -16.35 4.21 13.75
N VAL A 125 -17.09 5.30 13.52
CA VAL A 125 -18.55 5.36 13.72
C VAL A 125 -19.26 5.10 12.39
N PRO A 126 -20.25 4.19 12.32
CA PRO A 126 -21.04 3.97 11.11
C PRO A 126 -21.72 5.26 10.62
N GLY A 127 -21.74 5.47 9.31
CA GLY A 127 -22.39 6.63 8.67
C GLY A 127 -21.60 7.95 8.73
N VAL A 128 -20.48 8.01 9.47
CA VAL A 128 -19.68 9.22 9.60
C VAL A 128 -18.60 9.27 8.54
N THR A 129 -18.56 10.34 7.76
CA THR A 129 -17.50 10.58 6.75
C THR A 129 -16.12 10.54 7.39
N LEU A 130 -15.21 9.80 6.78
CA LEU A 130 -13.82 9.68 7.22
C LEU A 130 -12.91 10.50 6.32
N ILE A 131 -12.35 11.57 6.87
CA ILE A 131 -11.32 12.38 6.23
C ILE A 131 -10.04 12.15 7.02
N SER A 132 -9.04 11.52 6.40
CA SER A 132 -7.75 11.34 7.05
C SER A 132 -7.00 12.67 7.11
N PRO A 133 -6.19 12.91 8.17
CA PRO A 133 -5.26 14.03 8.18
C PRO A 133 -4.35 13.98 6.95
N PRO A 134 -3.97 15.12 6.35
CA PRO A 134 -2.99 15.12 5.28
C PRO A 134 -1.63 14.53 5.68
N PRO A 135 -1.00 14.93 6.81
CA PRO A 135 0.26 14.34 7.23
C PRO A 135 0.05 13.09 8.10
N HIS A 136 1.07 12.23 8.10
CA HIS A 136 1.29 11.31 9.20
C HIS A 136 1.68 12.13 10.44
N HIS A 137 0.93 12.02 11.54
CA HIS A 137 1.20 12.82 12.74
C HIS A 137 2.44 12.38 13.54
N ASP A 138 3.06 11.29 13.12
CA ASP A 138 4.31 10.72 13.60
C ASP A 138 5.44 10.81 12.56
N ILE A 139 5.28 11.62 11.50
CA ILE A 139 6.31 11.88 10.49
C ILE A 139 6.35 13.37 10.15
N TYR A 140 7.23 14.13 10.79
CA TYR A 140 7.44 15.56 10.48
C TYR A 140 8.82 15.85 9.88
N SER A 141 9.68 14.84 9.82
CA SER A 141 11.04 14.92 9.32
C SER A 141 11.50 13.55 8.79
N ILE A 142 12.70 13.48 8.20
CA ILE A 142 13.21 12.22 7.65
C ILE A 142 13.61 11.23 8.75
N GLU A 143 14.05 11.73 9.90
CA GLU A 143 14.35 10.97 11.10
C GLU A 143 13.09 10.38 11.74
N ASP A 144 11.96 11.10 11.68
CA ASP A 144 10.68 10.54 12.12
C ASP A 144 10.20 9.40 11.21
N LEU A 145 10.41 9.52 9.89
CA LEU A 145 10.17 8.42 8.97
C LEU A 145 11.06 7.22 9.30
N ALA A 146 12.33 7.46 9.62
CA ALA A 146 13.25 6.40 10.03
C ALA A 146 12.76 5.72 11.33
N GLN A 147 12.22 6.48 12.28
CA GLN A 147 11.63 5.92 13.49
C GLN A 147 10.41 5.05 13.19
N LEU A 148 9.49 5.50 12.32
CA LEU A 148 8.36 4.66 11.93
C LEU A 148 8.82 3.38 11.21
N ILE A 149 9.81 3.46 10.32
CA ILE A 149 10.39 2.28 9.66
C ILE A 149 10.97 1.32 10.72
N PHE A 150 11.68 1.84 11.71
CA PHE A 150 12.20 1.05 12.83
C PHE A 150 11.06 0.35 13.58
N ASP A 151 10.02 1.07 13.98
CA ASP A 151 8.88 0.54 14.74
C ASP A 151 8.17 -0.58 13.97
N LEU A 152 7.94 -0.39 12.67
CA LEU A 152 7.29 -1.40 11.83
C LEU A 152 8.14 -2.68 11.70
N LYS A 153 9.47 -2.55 11.57
CA LYS A 153 10.39 -3.69 11.58
C LYS A 153 10.48 -4.36 12.95
N GLN A 154 10.28 -3.63 14.06
CA GLN A 154 10.19 -4.24 15.39
C GLN A 154 8.91 -5.08 15.56
N VAL A 155 7.78 -4.61 15.03
CA VAL A 155 6.51 -5.36 15.09
C VAL A 155 6.54 -6.58 14.16
N ASN A 156 7.05 -6.42 12.94
CA ASN A 156 7.18 -7.50 11.98
C ASN A 156 8.59 -7.50 11.34
N PRO A 157 9.56 -8.23 11.92
CA PRO A 157 10.94 -8.25 11.43
C PRO A 157 11.13 -8.98 10.10
N LYS A 158 10.09 -9.68 9.61
CA LYS A 158 10.12 -10.39 8.33
C LYS A 158 9.56 -9.55 7.18
N ALA A 159 8.79 -8.51 7.46
CA ALA A 159 8.20 -7.68 6.42
C ALA A 159 9.23 -6.71 5.83
N MET A 160 9.15 -6.53 4.52
CA MET A 160 9.82 -5.40 3.86
C MET A 160 9.03 -4.12 4.09
N ILE A 161 9.71 -2.98 4.18
CA ILE A 161 9.10 -1.66 4.32
C ILE A 161 9.18 -0.93 2.98
N SER A 162 8.01 -0.57 2.45
CA SER A 162 7.84 0.24 1.25
C SER A 162 7.45 1.66 1.63
N VAL A 163 8.05 2.66 1.01
CA VAL A 163 7.61 4.06 1.15
C VAL A 163 7.04 4.54 -0.19
N LYS A 164 5.76 4.91 -0.19
CA LYS A 164 5.08 5.41 -1.38
C LYS A 164 5.14 6.94 -1.42
N LEU A 165 5.83 7.43 -2.44
CA LEU A 165 5.99 8.85 -2.79
C LEU A 165 5.21 9.15 -4.08
N VAL A 166 5.09 10.44 -4.41
CA VAL A 166 4.55 10.91 -5.68
C VAL A 166 5.67 11.55 -6.50
N SER A 167 5.63 11.39 -7.82
CA SER A 167 6.59 11.98 -8.74
C SER A 167 6.45 13.49 -8.79
N GLU A 168 7.51 14.20 -8.38
CA GLU A 168 7.64 15.65 -8.49
C GLU A 168 9.13 16.04 -8.57
N PRO A 169 9.48 17.24 -9.07
CA PRO A 169 10.85 17.73 -9.01
C PRO A 169 11.38 17.71 -7.56
N GLY A 170 12.50 17.00 -7.35
CA GLY A 170 13.09 16.82 -6.02
C GLY A 170 12.83 15.45 -5.36
N VAL A 171 11.95 14.62 -5.92
CA VAL A 171 11.64 13.28 -5.37
C VAL A 171 12.89 12.39 -5.24
N GLY A 172 13.89 12.56 -6.10
CA GLY A 172 15.17 11.81 -6.01
C GLY A 172 15.97 12.12 -4.73
N THR A 173 15.96 13.38 -4.28
CA THR A 173 16.58 13.79 -3.02
C THR A 173 15.85 13.17 -1.83
N ILE A 174 14.51 13.21 -1.84
CA ILE A 174 13.67 12.54 -0.84
C ILE A 174 13.95 11.03 -0.82
N ALA A 175 13.97 10.38 -1.99
CA ALA A 175 14.21 8.94 -2.12
C ALA A 175 15.59 8.53 -1.55
N THR A 176 16.60 9.40 -1.67
CA THR A 176 17.91 9.18 -1.05
C THR A 176 17.82 9.17 0.48
N GLY A 177 17.05 10.11 1.07
CA GLY A 177 16.77 10.13 2.50
C GLY A 177 16.00 8.87 2.94
N VAL A 178 14.98 8.48 2.18
CA VAL A 178 14.17 7.27 2.44
C VAL A 178 15.01 6.00 2.44
N ALA A 179 15.94 5.86 1.48
CA ALA A 179 16.87 4.72 1.46
C ALA A 179 17.80 4.71 2.69
N LYS A 180 18.30 5.88 3.11
CA LYS A 180 19.11 6.02 4.34
C LYS A 180 18.30 5.78 5.62
N ALA A 181 16.98 5.94 5.57
CA ALA A 181 16.05 5.63 6.64
C ALA A 181 15.67 4.14 6.72
N TYR A 182 16.36 3.27 5.96
CA TYR A 182 16.21 1.80 5.96
C TYR A 182 14.90 1.27 5.35
N ALA A 183 14.28 2.02 4.44
CA ALA A 183 13.23 1.47 3.59
C ALA A 183 13.82 0.43 2.63
N ASP A 184 13.14 -0.70 2.45
CA ASP A 184 13.58 -1.76 1.54
C ASP A 184 13.10 -1.50 0.11
N LEU A 185 11.96 -0.81 -0.04
CA LEU A 185 11.33 -0.49 -1.32
C LEU A 185 10.89 0.99 -1.37
N ILE A 186 11.02 1.61 -2.53
CA ILE A 186 10.50 2.95 -2.80
C ILE A 186 9.54 2.87 -3.98
N THR A 187 8.30 3.30 -3.78
CA THR A 187 7.29 3.36 -4.83
C THR A 187 7.09 4.80 -5.26
N ILE A 188 7.30 5.09 -6.55
CA ILE A 188 7.04 6.41 -7.14
C ILE A 188 5.73 6.36 -7.91
N ALA A 189 4.70 7.03 -7.40
CA ALA A 189 3.42 7.16 -8.08
C ALA A 189 3.44 8.32 -9.10
N GLY A 190 2.95 8.09 -10.32
CA GLY A 190 2.67 9.15 -11.29
C GLY A 190 1.51 10.06 -10.87
N TYR A 191 1.26 11.12 -11.65
CA TYR A 191 0.17 12.09 -11.39
C TYR A 191 -1.22 11.58 -11.80
N ASP A 192 -1.28 10.50 -12.58
CA ASP A 192 -2.45 9.97 -13.27
C ASP A 192 -3.12 8.79 -12.54
N GLY A 193 -2.75 8.55 -11.28
CA GLY A 193 -3.36 7.51 -10.45
C GLY A 193 -4.84 7.81 -10.18
N GLY A 194 -5.69 6.77 -10.23
CA GLY A 194 -7.11 6.90 -9.86
C GLY A 194 -7.33 7.12 -8.37
N THR A 195 -8.52 7.61 -8.01
CA THR A 195 -8.99 7.71 -6.62
C THR A 195 -10.48 7.37 -6.53
N GLY A 196 -10.90 6.75 -5.42
CA GLY A 196 -12.30 6.45 -5.18
C GLY A 196 -13.11 7.64 -4.66
N ALA A 197 -12.41 8.65 -4.15
CA ALA A 197 -12.88 9.96 -3.72
C ALA A 197 -11.67 10.88 -3.52
#